data_AF-A0A2E8YML2-F1
#
_entry.id   AF-A0A2E8YML2-F1
#
_cell.length_a   1.000
_cell.length_b   1.000
_cell.length_c   1.000
_cell.angle_alpha   90.00
_cell.angle_beta   90.00
_cell.angle_gamma   90.00
#
_symmetry.space_group_name_H-M   'P 1'
#
loop_
_entity.id
_entity.type
_entity.pdbx_description
1 polymer ?
#
loop_
_entity_poly.entity_id
_entity_poly.type
_entity_poly.pdbx_seq_one_letter_code
_entity_poly.pdbx_strand_id
1 'polypeptide(L)'
;SQKAIANLGMDEVKFTAPVFHGDTIYGSSKVLEKRESKTREGQGIVTIKTTGTNQNGDVVCTFRRQILIPFEGHAVEDKIEHY
;
A
#
# COMPACT_ATOMS: atom_id res chain seq x y z
N SER A 1 -6.14 0.23 -3.66
CA SER A 1 -4.95 1.02 -4.04
C SER A 1 -5.07 1.45 -5.49
N GLN A 2 -6.04 2.30 -5.80
CA GLN A 2 -6.38 2.63 -7.19
C GLN A 2 -5.47 3.72 -7.79
N LYS A 3 -4.87 4.56 -6.94
CA LYS A 3 -4.01 5.70 -7.36
C LYS A 3 -2.49 5.45 -7.23
N ALA A 4 -2.05 4.24 -6.88
CA ALA A 4 -0.62 3.96 -6.78
C ALA A 4 -0.04 3.75 -8.18
N ILE A 5 0.95 4.57 -8.54
CA ILE A 5 1.64 4.50 -9.84
C ILE A 5 2.54 3.25 -9.87
N ALA A 6 3.24 2.99 -8.77
CA ALA A 6 4.14 1.85 -8.65
C ALA A 6 4.29 1.38 -7.21
N ASN A 7 4.51 0.08 -7.03
CA ASN A 7 5.09 -0.48 -5.82
C ASN A 7 6.62 -0.47 -5.98
N LEU A 8 7.31 0.33 -5.17
CA LEU A 8 8.75 0.54 -5.26
C LEU A 8 9.54 -0.52 -4.48
N GLY A 9 8.88 -1.24 -3.59
CA GLY A 9 9.53 -2.25 -2.77
C GLY A 9 8.65 -2.71 -1.63
N MET A 10 8.96 -3.91 -1.15
CA MET A 10 8.33 -4.52 0.00
C MET A 10 9.42 -5.11 0.89
N ASP A 11 9.35 -4.82 2.18
CA ASP A 11 10.29 -5.29 3.20
C ASP A 11 9.55 -5.67 4.50
N GLU A 12 10.30 -6.17 5.48
CA GLU A 12 9.78 -6.64 6.77
C GLU A 12 8.59 -7.62 6.65
N VAL A 13 8.55 -8.43 5.59
CA VAL A 13 7.49 -9.41 5.38
C VAL A 13 7.61 -10.52 6.41
N LYS A 14 6.53 -10.76 7.16
CA LYS A 14 6.42 -11.83 8.16
C LYS A 14 5.11 -12.56 7.97
N PHE A 15 5.18 -13.88 7.85
CA PHE A 15 4.03 -14.78 7.93
C PHE A 15 4.02 -15.39 9.32
N THR A 16 3.15 -14.88 10.18
CA THR A 16 3.17 -15.16 11.63
C THR A 16 2.26 -16.31 12.03
N ALA A 17 1.30 -16.67 11.16
CA ALA A 17 0.42 -17.82 11.34
C ALA A 17 0.01 -18.40 9.98
N PRO A 18 -0.29 -19.71 9.89
CA PRO A 18 -0.86 -20.31 8.69
C PRO A 18 -2.29 -19.79 8.45
N VAL A 19 -2.74 -19.93 7.20
CA VAL A 19 -4.14 -19.72 6.81
C VAL A 19 -4.65 -21.00 6.16
N PHE A 20 -5.94 -21.30 6.33
CA PHE A 20 -6.58 -22.49 5.78
C PHE A 20 -7.83 -22.12 4.98
N HIS A 21 -8.34 -23.09 4.23
CA HIS A 21 -9.61 -22.93 3.54
C HIS A 21 -10.73 -22.62 4.55
N GLY A 22 -11.55 -21.61 4.25
CA GLY A 22 -12.61 -21.13 5.13
C GLY A 22 -12.21 -19.96 6.03
N ASP A 23 -10.92 -19.61 6.13
CA ASP A 23 -10.52 -18.41 6.86
C ASP A 23 -10.99 -17.13 6.17
N THR A 24 -11.45 -16.17 6.97
CA THR A 24 -11.79 -14.82 6.51
C THR A 24 -10.67 -13.87 6.89
N ILE A 25 -10.04 -13.25 5.89
CA ILE A 25 -8.88 -12.37 6.10
C ILE A 25 -9.29 -10.90 6.01
N TYR A 26 -8.91 -10.12 7.00
CA TYR A 26 -9.03 -8.68 7.06
C TYR A 26 -7.66 -8.03 6.85
N GLY A 27 -7.62 -6.93 6.12
CA GLY A 27 -6.40 -6.14 5.92
C GLY A 27 -6.54 -4.75 6.53
N SER A 28 -5.56 -4.33 7.32
CA SER A 28 -5.42 -2.96 7.82
C SER A 28 -4.12 -2.34 7.32
N SER A 29 -4.11 -1.03 7.10
CA SER A 29 -2.95 -0.28 6.62
C SER A 29 -2.71 0.94 7.49
N LYS A 30 -1.46 1.15 7.89
CA LYS A 30 -1.00 2.35 8.60
C LYS A 30 0.07 3.04 7.78
N VAL A 31 -0.15 4.32 7.46
CA VAL A 31 0.88 5.18 6.88
C VAL A 31 1.94 5.45 7.93
N LEU A 32 3.19 5.13 7.61
CA LEU A 32 4.33 5.34 8.50
C LEU A 32 5.10 6.61 8.15
N GLU A 33 5.26 6.87 6.85
CA GLU A 33 6.05 8.00 6.34
C GLU A 33 5.46 8.45 5.00
N LYS A 34 5.62 9.74 4.71
CA LYS A 34 5.46 10.30 3.38
C LYS A 34 6.65 11.20 3.07
N ARG A 35 7.11 11.18 1.82
CA ARG A 35 8.13 12.10 1.32
C ARG A 35 7.94 12.36 -0.17
N GLU A 36 8.46 13.46 -0.66
CA GLU A 36 8.47 13.74 -2.09
C GLU A 36 9.48 12.83 -2.81
N SER A 37 9.20 12.55 -4.09
CA SER A 37 10.17 11.91 -4.95
C SER A 37 11.23 12.91 -5.38
N LYS A 38 12.51 12.58 -5.18
CA LYS A 38 13.63 13.43 -5.60
C LYS A 38 13.85 13.45 -7.12
N THR A 39 13.23 12.52 -7.85
CA THR A 39 13.48 12.29 -9.28
C THR A 39 12.21 12.26 -10.12
N ARG A 40 11.03 12.36 -9.51
CA ARG A 40 9.73 12.37 -10.20
C ARG A 40 8.88 13.50 -9.68
N GLU A 41 8.92 14.63 -10.37
CA GLU A 41 8.12 15.82 -10.06
C GLU A 41 6.62 15.48 -10.05
N GLY A 42 5.87 16.11 -9.13
CA GLY A 42 4.44 15.86 -8.95
C GLY A 42 4.10 14.50 -8.33
N GLN A 43 5.07 13.79 -7.75
CA GLN A 43 4.87 12.47 -7.15
C GLN A 43 5.55 12.32 -5.79
N GLY A 44 4.92 11.55 -4.91
CA GLY A 44 5.40 11.25 -3.57
C GLY A 44 5.54 9.76 -3.32
N ILE A 45 6.35 9.41 -2.34
CA ILE A 45 6.53 8.03 -1.86
C ILE A 45 5.91 7.94 -0.48
N VAL A 46 5.04 6.95 -0.29
CA VAL A 46 4.39 6.65 0.98
C VAL A 46 4.79 5.26 1.46
N THR A 47 5.34 5.19 2.67
CA THR A 47 5.65 3.94 3.35
C THR A 47 4.44 3.49 4.15
N ILE A 48 3.95 2.29 3.89
CA ILE A 48 2.74 1.73 4.51
C ILE A 48 3.09 0.41 5.17
N LYS A 49 2.76 0.27 6.45
CA LYS A 49 2.68 -1.05 7.10
C LYS A 49 1.28 -1.62 6.90
N THR A 50 1.21 -2.81 6.33
CA THR A 50 -0.03 -3.58 6.21
C THR A 50 -0.02 -4.72 7.21
N THR A 51 -1.16 -5.00 7.83
CA THR A 51 -1.36 -6.13 8.74
C THR A 51 -2.61 -6.89 8.31
N GLY A 52 -2.44 -8.17 8.04
CA GLY A 52 -3.51 -9.12 7.76
C GLY A 52 -3.87 -9.90 9.01
N THR A 53 -5.16 -10.01 9.32
CA THR A 53 -5.70 -10.81 10.43
C THR A 53 -6.76 -11.79 9.95
N ASN A 54 -6.92 -12.94 10.61
CA ASN A 54 -8.04 -13.86 10.35
C ASN A 54 -9.30 -13.48 11.17
N GLN A 55 -10.36 -14.28 11.07
CA GLN A 55 -11.63 -14.11 11.80
C GLN A 55 -11.51 -14.24 13.32
N ASN A 56 -10.45 -14.89 13.81
CA ASN A 56 -10.17 -15.04 15.24
C ASN A 56 -9.33 -13.88 15.79
N GLY A 57 -8.92 -12.95 14.93
CA GLY A 57 -8.05 -11.83 15.28
C GLY A 57 -6.56 -12.15 15.24
N ASP A 58 -6.15 -13.36 14.84
CA ASP A 58 -4.75 -13.72 14.73
C ASP A 58 -4.11 -12.93 13.59
N VAL A 59 -2.93 -12.34 13.84
CA VAL A 59 -2.13 -11.74 12.78
C VAL A 59 -1.52 -12.88 11.96
N VAL A 60 -1.89 -12.94 10.67
CA VAL A 60 -1.39 -13.96 9.73
C VAL A 60 -0.23 -13.45 8.89
N CYS A 61 -0.22 -12.14 8.60
CA CYS A 61 0.84 -11.52 7.80
C CYS A 61 1.04 -10.05 8.17
N THR A 62 2.30 -9.61 8.21
CA THR A 62 2.63 -8.18 8.21
C THR A 62 3.69 -7.91 7.17
N PHE A 63 3.61 -6.74 6.51
CA PHE A 63 4.67 -6.29 5.63
C PHE A 63 4.67 -4.76 5.57
N ARG A 64 5.81 -4.21 5.19
CA ARG A 64 5.94 -2.81 4.81
C ARG A 64 6.11 -2.72 3.31
N ARG A 65 5.47 -1.73 2.70
CA ARG A 65 5.64 -1.42 1.28
C ARG A 65 5.83 0.07 1.07
N GLN A 66 6.62 0.41 0.06
CA GLN A 66 6.76 1.77 -0.42
C GLN A 66 6.01 1.90 -1.73
N ILE A 67 5.06 2.83 -1.79
CA ILE A 67 4.30 3.08 -3.01
C ILE A 67 4.55 4.50 -3.51
N LEU A 68 4.68 4.63 -4.83
CA LEU A 68 4.73 5.90 -5.52
C LEU A 68 3.28 6.33 -5.84
N ILE A 69 2.93 7.55 -5.47
CA ILE A 69 1.60 8.11 -5.65
C ILE A 69 1.71 9.49 -6.32
N PRO A 70 0.76 9.89 -7.18
CA PRO A 70 0.72 11.24 -7.70
C PRO A 70 0.31 12.21 -6.59
N PHE A 71 0.76 13.46 -6.69
CA PHE A 71 0.11 14.56 -6.01
C PHE A 71 -1.27 14.82 -6.62
N GLU A 72 -2.09 15.57 -5.90
CA GLU A 72 -3.38 16.01 -6.40
C GLU A 72 -3.19 16.83 -7.69
N GLY A 73 -3.98 16.53 -8.74
CA GLY A 73 -3.86 17.16 -10.06
C GLY A 73 -2.76 16.57 -10.96
N HIS A 74 -1.99 15.59 -10.47
CA HIS A 74 -0.92 14.94 -11.23
C HIS A 74 -1.22 13.45 -11.54
N ALA A 75 -2.43 12.96 -11.25
CA ALA A 75 -2.82 11.60 -11.58
C ALA A 75 -3.04 11.44 -13.09
N VAL A 76 -3.07 10.20 -13.57
CA VAL A 76 -3.32 9.94 -15.00
C VAL A 76 -4.76 10.31 -15.35
N GLU A 77 -5.69 10.02 -14.44
CA GLU A 77 -7.11 10.31 -14.59
C GLU A 77 -7.40 11.81 -14.67
N ASP A 78 -6.64 12.63 -13.94
CA ASP A 78 -6.76 14.10 -13.96
C ASP A 78 -6.46 14.69 -15.36
N LYS A 79 -5.77 13.93 -16.23
CA LYS A 79 -5.45 14.34 -17.62
C LYS A 79 -6.51 13.92 -18.63
N ILE A 80 -7.52 13.13 -18.23
CA ILE A 80 -8.50 12.52 -19.13
C ILE A 80 -9.86 13.26 -19.10
N GLU A 81 -10.03 14.33 -18.32
CA GLU A 81 -11.28 15.14 -18.23
C GLU A 81 -11.64 15.97 -19.49
N HIS A 82 -11.28 15.49 -20.68
CA HIS A 82 -11.74 16.03 -21.96
C HIS A 82 -12.33 14.91 -22.84
N TYR A 83 -13.55 14.47 -22.49
CA TYR A 83 -14.51 13.89 -23.44
C TYR A 83 -15.92 14.39 -23.12
#